data_AF-A0A2I8A3S3-F1
#
_entry.id   AF-A0A2I8A3S3-F1
#
_cell.length_a   1.000
_cell.length_b   1.000
_cell.length_c   1.000
_cell.angle_alpha   90.00
_cell.angle_beta   90.00
_cell.angle_gamma   90.00
#
_symmetry.space_group_name_H-M   'P 1'
#
loop_
_entity.id
_entity.type
_entity.pdbx_description
1 polymer ?
#
loop_
_entity_poly.entity_id
_entity_poly.type
_entity_poly.pdbx_seq_one_letter_code
_entity_poly.pdbx_strand_id
1 'polypeptide(L)'
;METETDYQLEKPKPKYRSDRVRDHLANERTYLAWMRSGIALMGFGVLIVRLRILRPPLAPQPPGNGWKLGLAFAVVGVLTVLLSTQHYFAVREDIDQETYQPPDRWIFLASLAVTLLGAGVIYYVFTIPLENLETYVLE
;
A
#
# COMPACT_ATOMS: atom_id res chain seq x y z
N MET A 1 37.02 46.99 39.84
CA MET A 1 36.89 45.54 40.06
C MET A 1 35.81 45.11 39.08
N GLU A 2 36.26 44.76 37.87
CA GLU A 2 35.40 44.56 36.70
C GLU A 2 34.73 43.19 36.82
N THR A 3 33.41 43.16 36.74
CA THR A 3 32.63 41.93 36.83
C THR A 3 32.74 41.17 35.51
N GLU A 4 33.69 40.23 35.43
CA GLU A 4 33.74 39.24 34.36
C GLU A 4 32.44 38.44 34.37
N THR A 5 31.54 38.79 33.45
CA THR A 5 30.32 38.02 33.20
C THR A 5 30.74 36.80 32.40
N ASP A 6 30.79 35.65 33.06
CA ASP A 6 31.07 34.34 32.48
C ASP A 6 29.97 34.00 31.46
N TYR A 7 30.23 34.32 30.19
CA TYR A 7 29.40 33.88 29.06
C TYR A 7 29.61 32.38 28.87
N GLN A 8 28.91 31.58 29.67
CA GLN A 8 28.78 30.15 29.44
C GLN A 8 28.15 29.93 28.05
N LEU A 9 28.99 29.61 27.07
CA LEU A 9 28.59 29.15 25.74
C LEU A 9 27.76 27.87 25.92
N GLU A 10 26.45 28.01 25.97
CA GLU A 10 25.52 26.90 25.97
C GLU A 10 25.79 26.06 24.71
N LYS A 11 26.51 24.95 24.87
CA LYS A 11 26.86 24.06 23.75
C LYS A 11 25.54 23.62 23.10
N PRO A 12 25.33 23.88 21.80
CA PRO A 12 24.08 23.51 21.15
C PRO A 12 23.90 22.00 21.30
N LYS A 13 22.80 21.56 21.92
CA LYS A 13 22.46 20.15 22.04
C LYS A 13 22.50 19.54 20.62
N PRO A 14 23.18 18.40 20.41
CA PRO A 14 23.39 17.86 19.07
C PRO A 14 22.03 17.53 18.42
N LYS A 15 21.64 18.34 17.42
CA LYS A 15 20.37 18.24 16.66
C LYS A 15 20.17 16.86 15.99
N TYR A 16 21.26 16.15 15.71
CA TYR A 16 21.26 14.89 14.97
C TYR A 16 20.38 13.80 15.58
N ARG A 17 20.26 13.69 16.91
CA ARG A 17 19.52 12.59 17.55
C ARG A 17 18.00 12.75 17.38
N SER A 18 17.49 13.97 17.54
CA SER A 18 16.04 14.22 17.39
C SER A 18 15.57 14.14 15.95
N ASP A 19 16.42 14.55 15.02
CA ASP A 19 16.10 14.52 13.59
C ASP A 19 16.05 13.06 13.09
N ARG A 20 17.04 12.23 13.43
CA ARG A 20 17.02 10.78 13.10
C ARG A 20 15.80 10.06 13.68
N VAL A 21 15.45 10.32 14.94
CA VAL A 21 14.24 9.75 15.57
C VAL A 21 12.97 10.16 14.81
N ARG A 22 12.86 11.43 14.40
CA ARG A 22 11.72 11.92 13.63
C ARG A 22 11.61 11.22 12.26
N ASP A 23 12.74 10.96 11.62
CA ASP A 23 12.78 10.30 10.30
C ASP A 23 12.39 8.83 10.38
N HIS A 24 12.84 8.09 11.41
CA HIS A 24 12.36 6.73 11.67
C HIS A 24 10.85 6.70 11.94
N LEU A 25 10.33 7.62 12.76
CA LEU A 25 8.89 7.72 13.04
C LEU A 25 8.07 8.09 11.78
N ALA A 26 8.65 8.82 10.84
CA ALA A 26 8.01 9.10 9.55
C ALA A 26 7.98 7.85 8.65
N ASN A 27 9.07 7.09 8.61
CA ASN A 27 9.14 5.83 7.87
C ASN A 27 8.14 4.79 8.43
N GLU A 28 8.07 4.64 9.75
CA GLU A 28 7.10 3.77 10.42
C GLU A 28 5.64 4.14 10.08
N ARG A 29 5.30 5.43 10.09
CA ARG A 29 3.95 5.90 9.72
C ARG A 29 3.61 5.56 8.27
N THR A 30 4.58 5.72 7.37
CA THR A 30 4.40 5.40 5.96
C THR A 30 4.22 3.89 5.79
N TYR A 31 5.08 3.08 6.39
CA TYR A 31 4.97 1.62 6.42
C TYR A 31 3.60 1.14 6.92
N LEU A 32 3.11 1.69 8.03
CA LEU A 32 1.80 1.34 8.60
C LEU A 32 0.63 1.76 7.70
N ALA A 33 0.75 2.87 6.98
CA ALA A 33 -0.25 3.29 6.01
C ALA A 33 -0.35 2.31 4.83
N TRP A 34 0.80 1.86 4.30
CA TRP A 34 0.86 0.83 3.25
C TRP A 34 0.39 -0.54 3.73
N MET A 35 0.70 -0.93 4.97
CA MET A 35 0.15 -2.14 5.58
C MET A 35 -1.38 -2.12 5.62
N ARG A 36 -1.96 -0.96 6.01
CA ARG A 36 -3.42 -0.79 6.05
C ARG A 36 -4.05 -0.95 4.67
N SER A 37 -3.48 -0.33 3.64
CA SER A 37 -4.02 -0.47 2.28
C SER A 37 -3.88 -1.90 1.74
N GLY A 38 -2.75 -2.58 2.01
CA GLY A 38 -2.55 -3.98 1.65
C GLY A 38 -3.58 -4.91 2.29
N ILE A 39 -3.83 -4.79 3.60
CA ILE A 39 -4.85 -5.59 4.32
C ILE A 39 -6.25 -5.30 3.78
N ALA A 40 -6.58 -4.02 3.52
CA ALA A 40 -7.87 -3.63 2.96
C ALA A 40 -8.09 -4.27 1.58
N LEU A 41 -7.07 -4.30 0.72
CA LEU A 41 -7.13 -4.96 -0.60
C LEU A 41 -7.35 -6.48 -0.48
N MET A 42 -6.67 -7.15 0.47
CA MET A 42 -6.90 -8.57 0.73
C MET A 42 -8.34 -8.84 1.18
N GLY A 43 -8.83 -8.06 2.14
CA GLY A 43 -10.21 -8.18 2.63
C GLY A 43 -11.24 -7.93 1.54
N PHE A 44 -11.00 -6.94 0.68
CA PHE A 44 -11.85 -6.66 -0.48
C PHE A 44 -11.84 -7.83 -1.49
N GLY A 45 -10.69 -8.44 -1.75
CA GLY A 45 -10.59 -9.64 -2.58
C GLY A 45 -11.43 -10.80 -2.02
N VAL A 46 -11.34 -11.06 -0.71
CA VAL A 46 -12.18 -12.07 -0.03
C VAL A 46 -13.67 -11.72 -0.13
N LEU A 47 -14.03 -10.45 0.06
CA LEU A 47 -15.41 -9.98 -0.07
C LEU A 47 -15.98 -10.27 -1.46
N ILE A 48 -15.23 -9.98 -2.54
CA ILE A 48 -15.64 -10.28 -3.92
C ILE A 48 -15.96 -11.77 -4.09
N VAL A 49 -15.12 -12.67 -3.56
CA VAL A 49 -15.35 -14.12 -3.65
C VAL A 49 -16.62 -14.52 -2.87
N ARG A 50 -16.81 -13.94 -1.68
CA ARG A 50 -17.92 -14.27 -0.78
C ARG A 50 -19.28 -13.74 -1.24
N LEU A 51 -19.33 -12.63 -1.97
CA LEU A 51 -20.57 -12.07 -2.51
C LEU A 51 -21.32 -13.04 -3.45
N ARG A 52 -20.63 -14.02 -4.06
CA ARG A 52 -21.29 -15.08 -4.84
C ARG A 52 -22.19 -15.98 -4.00
N ILE A 53 -21.77 -16.29 -2.77
CA ILE A 53 -22.46 -17.23 -1.87
C ILE A 53 -23.71 -16.60 -1.27
N LEU A 54 -23.78 -15.27 -1.21
CA LEU A 54 -24.91 -14.52 -0.64
C LEU A 54 -26.06 -14.32 -1.64
N ARG A 55 -25.95 -14.76 -2.90
CA ARG A 55 -27.01 -14.62 -3.89
C ARG A 55 -28.00 -15.80 -3.85
N PRO A 56 -29.32 -15.54 -3.99
CA PRO A 56 -30.34 -16.59 -3.97
C PRO A 56 -30.10 -17.67 -5.04
N PRO A 57 -30.39 -18.96 -4.75
CA PRO A 57 -30.09 -20.11 -5.62
C PRO A 57 -30.97 -20.23 -6.89
N LEU A 58 -31.66 -19.16 -7.30
CA LEU A 58 -32.81 -19.23 -8.21
C LEU A 58 -32.43 -19.19 -9.70
N ALA A 59 -31.17 -18.88 -10.05
CA ALA A 59 -30.72 -18.83 -11.44
C ALA A 59 -29.52 -19.77 -11.68
N PRO A 60 -29.53 -20.60 -12.75
CA PRO A 60 -28.37 -21.38 -13.17
C PRO A 60 -27.20 -20.44 -13.47
N GLN A 61 -26.13 -20.52 -12.66
CA GLN A 61 -24.98 -19.64 -12.87
C GLN A 61 -23.98 -20.28 -13.84
N PRO A 62 -23.57 -19.55 -14.90
CA PRO A 62 -22.33 -19.87 -15.60
C PRO A 62 -21.17 -19.87 -14.58
N PRO A 63 -20.07 -20.59 -14.81
CA PRO A 63 -18.88 -20.52 -13.97
C PRO A 63 -18.36 -19.07 -13.90
N GLY A 64 -18.81 -18.33 -12.89
CA GLY A 64 -18.52 -16.91 -12.74
C GLY A 64 -17.04 -16.71 -12.42
N ASN A 65 -16.33 -15.99 -13.28
CA ASN A 65 -14.91 -15.68 -13.13
C ASN A 65 -14.59 -14.73 -11.95
N GLY A 66 -15.58 -14.31 -11.15
CA GLY A 66 -15.39 -13.36 -10.04
C GLY A 66 -14.39 -13.81 -8.98
N TRP A 67 -14.16 -15.12 -8.84
CA TRP A 67 -13.09 -15.63 -7.97
C TRP A 67 -11.69 -15.25 -8.46
N LYS A 68 -11.48 -15.13 -9.78
CA LYS A 68 -10.22 -14.66 -10.38
C LYS A 68 -9.95 -13.21 -10.01
N LEU A 69 -11.00 -12.38 -10.04
CA LEU A 69 -10.91 -10.97 -9.63
C LEU A 69 -10.59 -10.87 -8.12
N GLY A 70 -11.31 -11.60 -7.28
CA GLY A 70 -11.04 -11.62 -5.84
C GLY A 70 -9.63 -12.12 -5.50
N LEU A 71 -9.14 -13.15 -6.21
CA LEU A 71 -7.77 -13.63 -6.10
C LEU A 71 -6.74 -12.57 -6.52
N ALA A 72 -7.00 -11.85 -7.63
CA ALA A 72 -6.11 -10.78 -8.08
C ALA A 72 -5.96 -9.66 -7.03
N PHE A 73 -7.07 -9.23 -6.43
CA PHE A 73 -7.06 -8.25 -5.32
C PHE A 73 -6.27 -8.76 -4.12
N ALA A 74 -6.43 -10.03 -3.75
CA ALA A 74 -5.68 -10.63 -2.65
C ALA A 74 -4.17 -10.70 -2.93
N VAL A 75 -3.78 -11.13 -4.14
CA VAL A 75 -2.37 -11.18 -4.56
C VAL A 75 -1.74 -9.79 -4.54
N VAL A 76 -2.42 -8.77 -5.06
CA VAL A 76 -1.86 -7.40 -5.03
C VAL A 76 -1.82 -6.83 -3.62
N GLY A 77 -2.77 -7.17 -2.74
CA GLY A 77 -2.67 -6.87 -1.32
C GLY A 77 -1.40 -7.45 -0.70
N VAL A 78 -1.05 -8.71 -1.00
CA VAL A 78 0.19 -9.36 -0.53
C VAL A 78 1.42 -8.66 -1.10
N LEU A 79 1.44 -8.36 -2.39
CA LEU A 79 2.55 -7.64 -3.02
C LEU A 79 2.76 -6.25 -2.41
N THR A 80 1.68 -5.53 -2.12
CA THR A 80 1.73 -4.22 -1.45
C THR A 80 2.41 -4.31 -0.09
N VAL A 81 2.06 -5.33 0.71
CA VAL A 81 2.68 -5.58 2.01
C VAL A 81 4.17 -5.88 1.86
N LEU A 82 4.54 -6.79 0.95
CA LEU A 82 5.94 -7.16 0.72
C LEU A 82 6.79 -5.96 0.28
N LEU A 83 6.31 -5.18 -0.70
CA LEU A 83 6.99 -3.99 -1.18
C LEU A 83 7.16 -2.95 -0.07
N SER A 84 6.13 -2.76 0.76
CA SER A 84 6.17 -1.85 1.91
C SER A 84 7.25 -2.28 2.92
N THR A 85 7.31 -3.57 3.25
CA THR A 85 8.32 -4.11 4.16
C THR A 85 9.73 -3.93 3.60
N GLN A 86 9.95 -4.23 2.33
CA GLN A 86 11.26 -4.03 1.69
C GLN A 86 11.68 -2.56 1.67
N HIS A 87 10.75 -1.67 1.32
CA HIS A 87 11.00 -0.23 1.34
C HIS A 87 11.35 0.26 2.75
N TYR A 88 10.63 -0.20 3.78
CA TYR A 88 10.92 0.14 5.17
C TYR A 88 12.35 -0.22 5.58
N PHE A 89 12.81 -1.43 5.25
CA PHE A 89 14.17 -1.87 5.57
C PHE A 89 15.24 -1.08 4.80
N ALA A 90 15.02 -0.78 3.51
CA ALA A 90 15.95 0.03 2.73
C ALA A 90 16.11 1.43 3.33
N VAL A 91 15.00 2.12 3.61
CA VAL A 91 15.02 3.48 4.20
C VAL A 91 15.63 3.47 5.61
N ARG A 92 15.41 2.40 6.39
CA ARG A 92 15.99 2.27 7.72
C ARG A 92 17.52 2.20 7.67
N GLU A 93 18.07 1.41 6.76
CA GLU A 93 19.53 1.30 6.57
C GLU A 93 20.13 2.63 6.08
N ASP A 94 19.46 3.31 5.15
CA ASP A 94 19.91 4.61 4.61
C ASP A 94 19.99 5.71 5.69
N ILE A 95 19.04 5.72 6.64
CA ILE A 95 19.01 6.66 7.79
C ILE A 95 20.14 6.35 8.78
N ASP A 96 20.45 5.07 9.00
CA ASP A 96 21.51 4.63 9.91
C ASP A 96 22.92 4.94 9.35
N GLN A 97 23.08 4.96 8.03
CA GLN A 97 24.36 5.20 7.35
C GLN A 97 24.62 6.68 6.97
N GLU A 98 23.73 7.63 7.34
CA GLU A 98 23.78 9.06 6.95
C GLU A 98 23.91 9.32 5.44
N THR A 99 23.67 8.30 4.61
CA THR A 99 23.87 8.33 3.16
C THR A 99 22.50 8.25 2.47
N TYR A 100 21.57 9.09 2.89
CA TYR A 100 20.24 9.13 2.29
C TYR A 100 20.32 9.64 0.85
N GLN A 101 20.37 8.72 -0.12
CA GLN A 101 20.06 8.99 -1.52
C GLN A 101 18.66 8.48 -1.79
N PRO A 102 17.71 9.31 -2.27
CA PRO A 102 16.34 8.88 -2.54
C PRO A 102 16.34 7.66 -3.48
N PRO A 103 15.90 6.47 -3.05
CA PRO A 103 15.92 5.31 -3.91
C PRO A 103 14.69 5.34 -4.83
N ASP A 104 14.83 6.01 -5.97
CA ASP A 104 13.77 6.17 -7.00
C ASP A 104 13.17 4.83 -7.47
N ARG A 105 13.93 3.73 -7.38
CA ARG A 105 13.53 2.39 -7.83
C ARG A 105 12.30 1.86 -7.09
N TRP A 106 12.17 2.11 -5.78
CA TRP A 106 11.06 1.59 -4.99
C TRP A 106 9.74 2.30 -5.29
N ILE A 107 9.80 3.62 -5.48
CA ILE A 107 8.64 4.43 -5.88
C ILE A 107 8.15 3.98 -7.26
N PHE A 108 9.07 3.73 -8.19
CA PHE A 108 8.74 3.24 -9.53
C PHE A 108 8.09 1.85 -9.49
N LEU A 109 8.65 0.90 -8.73
CA LEU A 109 8.10 -0.45 -8.55
C LEU A 109 6.69 -0.44 -7.94
N ALA A 110 6.48 0.36 -6.88
CA ALA A 110 5.18 0.49 -6.25
C ALA A 110 4.14 1.12 -7.19
N SER A 111 4.52 2.17 -7.91
CA SER A 111 3.66 2.83 -8.90
C SER A 111 3.28 1.87 -10.02
N LEU A 112 4.25 1.13 -10.56
CA LEU A 112 4.02 0.13 -11.60
C LEU A 112 3.07 -0.97 -11.13
N ALA A 113 3.23 -1.48 -9.90
CA ALA A 113 2.35 -2.50 -9.35
C ALA A 113 0.88 -2.00 -9.24
N VAL A 114 0.69 -0.77 -8.77
CA VAL A 114 -0.64 -0.14 -8.68
C VAL A 114 -1.24 0.09 -10.07
N THR A 115 -0.45 0.57 -11.03
CA THR A 115 -0.92 0.78 -12.41
C THR A 115 -1.34 -0.53 -13.07
N LEU A 116 -0.55 -1.61 -12.91
CA LEU A 116 -0.89 -2.92 -13.45
C LEU A 116 -2.16 -3.51 -12.81
N LEU A 117 -2.34 -3.34 -11.50
CA LEU A 117 -3.59 -3.71 -10.82
C LEU A 117 -4.77 -2.95 -11.45
N GLY A 118 -4.69 -1.63 -11.54
CA GLY A 118 -5.76 -0.80 -12.10
C GLY A 118 -6.11 -1.19 -13.54
N ALA A 119 -5.09 -1.36 -14.39
CA ALA A 119 -5.27 -1.82 -15.76
C ALA A 119 -5.92 -3.21 -15.84
N GLY A 120 -5.50 -4.15 -14.98
CA GLY A 120 -6.09 -5.49 -14.91
C GLY A 120 -7.56 -5.48 -14.48
N VAL A 121 -7.92 -4.63 -13.51
CA VAL A 121 -9.32 -4.45 -13.08
C VAL A 121 -10.16 -3.86 -14.21
N ILE A 122 -9.70 -2.80 -14.86
CA ILE A 122 -10.39 -2.18 -15.99
C ILE A 122 -10.58 -3.20 -17.11
N TYR A 123 -9.52 -3.89 -17.52
CA TYR A 123 -9.59 -4.94 -18.53
C TYR A 123 -10.63 -6.00 -18.16
N TYR A 124 -10.56 -6.53 -16.93
CA TYR A 124 -11.51 -7.55 -16.47
C TYR A 124 -12.97 -7.07 -16.55
N VAL A 125 -13.26 -5.84 -16.12
CA VAL A 125 -14.61 -5.26 -16.17
C VAL A 125 -15.11 -5.10 -17.61
N PHE A 126 -14.28 -4.59 -18.52
CA PHE A 126 -14.66 -4.39 -19.92
C PHE A 126 -14.75 -5.69 -20.74
N THR A 127 -14.06 -6.76 -20.31
CA THR A 127 -14.19 -8.09 -20.94
C THR A 127 -15.45 -8.85 -20.55
N ILE A 128 -16.21 -8.39 -19.56
CA ILE A 128 -17.54 -8.95 -19.27
C ILE A 128 -18.52 -8.29 -20.25
N PRO A 129 -19.09 -9.02 -21.24
CA PRO A 129 -19.98 -8.43 -22.22
C PRO A 129 -21.22 -7.87 -21.52
N LEU A 130 -21.51 -6.58 -21.80
CA LEU A 130 -22.65 -5.82 -21.29
C LEU A 130 -24.01 -6.46 -21.65
N GLU A 131 -24.04 -7.37 -22.63
CA GLU A 131 -25.24 -8.14 -23.03
C GLU A 131 -25.83 -8.98 -21.88
N ASN A 132 -25.02 -9.33 -20.87
CA ASN A 132 -25.52 -10.02 -19.68
C ASN A 132 -26.38 -9.09 -18.79
N LEU A 133 -26.27 -7.77 -18.89
CA LEU A 133 -27.05 -6.83 -18.07
C LEU A 133 -28.49 -6.66 -18.59
N GLU A 134 -28.73 -6.72 -19.91
CA GLU A 134 -30.09 -6.67 -20.44
C GLU A 134 -30.91 -7.92 -20.08
N THR A 135 -30.26 -9.09 -20.04
CA THR A 135 -30.93 -10.36 -19.71
C THR A 135 -31.39 -10.40 -18.24
N TYR A 136 -30.72 -9.70 -17.32
CA TYR A 136 -31.11 -9.63 -15.90
C TYR A 136 -32.13 -8.52 -15.57
N VAL A 137 -32.39 -7.57 -16.47
CA VAL A 137 -33.35 -6.47 -16.26
C VAL A 137 -34.73 -6.80 -16.84
N LEU A 138 -34.82 -7.80 -17.73
CA LEU A 138 -36.04 -8.18 -18.43
C LEU A 138 -36.70 -9.48 -17.92
N GLU A 139 -36.23 -10.07 -16.83
CA GLU A 139 -36.83 -11.24 -16.15
C GLU A 139 -37.19 -10.90 -14.70
#